data_AF-A0A9P7ND88-F1
#
_entry.id   AF-A0A9P7ND88-F1
#
_cell.length_a   1.000
_cell.length_b   1.000
_cell.length_c   1.000
_cell.angle_alpha   90.00
_cell.angle_beta   90.00
_cell.angle_gamma   90.00
#
_symmetry.space_group_name_H-M   'P 1'
#
loop_
_entity.id
_entity.type
_entity.pdbx_description
1 polymer ?
#
loop_
_entity_poly.entity_id
_entity_poly.type
_entity_poly.pdbx_seq_one_letter_code
_entity_poly.pdbx_strand_id
1 'polypeptide(L)'
;MPNPGTASWQSILPFHKLTQWLTYSLMQPMQSLLNMHFAGQELLTGLPEYRNGGLFVDLGVLNLKNDDMERGLQNYAEYCKRNGTKAIEVAPMFEPSDDVVVEWRGATVGLLDVLCAEVNKALKTELAGNEMTLPQLLEAGSWKGGREIAEINRPNTKEPPILIDSDGTVF
;
A
#
# COMPACT_ATOMS: atom_id res chain seq x y z
N MET A 1 -4.75 -20.61 14.16
CA MET A 1 -5.26 -21.82 13.47
C MET A 1 -6.52 -21.44 12.72
N PRO A 2 -6.72 -21.88 11.46
CA PRO A 2 -7.97 -21.64 10.74
C PRO A 2 -9.14 -22.21 11.54
N ASN A 3 -10.26 -21.50 11.57
CA ASN A 3 -11.46 -21.94 12.27
C ASN A 3 -12.00 -23.20 11.56
N PRO A 4 -12.19 -24.35 12.25
CA PRO A 4 -12.67 -25.57 11.61
C PRO A 4 -14.13 -25.35 11.15
N GLY A 5 -14.29 -24.92 9.90
CA GLY A 5 -15.59 -24.56 9.32
C GLY A 5 -15.52 -23.46 8.27
N THR A 6 -14.43 -22.67 8.21
CA THR A 6 -14.25 -21.69 7.14
C THR A 6 -13.80 -22.39 5.86
N ALA A 7 -14.53 -22.16 4.77
CA ALA A 7 -14.14 -22.63 3.45
C ALA A 7 -12.81 -21.97 3.04
N SER A 8 -11.97 -22.67 2.26
CA SER A 8 -10.63 -22.20 1.90
C SER A 8 -10.59 -20.82 1.22
N TRP A 9 -11.68 -20.43 0.55
CA TRP A 9 -11.80 -19.12 -0.08
C TRP A 9 -12.09 -17.98 0.91
N GLN A 10 -12.58 -18.28 2.11
CA GLN A 10 -12.91 -17.26 3.13
C GLN A 10 -11.67 -16.67 3.80
N SER A 11 -10.50 -17.31 3.64
CA SER A 11 -9.20 -16.80 4.06
C SER A 11 -8.44 -16.11 2.93
N ILE A 12 -9.03 -15.97 1.74
CA ILE A 12 -8.38 -15.32 0.59
C ILE A 12 -8.80 -13.86 0.55
N LEU A 13 -7.81 -12.97 0.47
CA LEU A 13 -8.03 -11.54 0.27
C LEU A 13 -7.59 -11.15 -1.15
N PRO A 14 -8.52 -10.95 -2.10
CA PRO A 14 -8.18 -10.56 -3.45
C PRO A 14 -7.80 -9.08 -3.55
N PHE A 15 -6.68 -8.79 -4.22
CA PHE A 15 -6.23 -7.43 -4.50
C PHE A 15 -6.30 -7.15 -6.00
N HIS A 16 -7.14 -6.19 -6.41
CA HIS A 16 -7.31 -5.80 -7.81
C HIS A 16 -6.43 -4.60 -8.21
N LYS A 17 -5.22 -4.50 -7.66
CA LYS A 17 -4.35 -3.31 -7.72
C LYS A 17 -4.24 -2.68 -9.12
N LEU A 18 -3.78 -3.43 -10.12
CA LEU A 18 -3.55 -2.89 -11.47
C LEU A 18 -4.85 -2.55 -12.20
N THR A 19 -5.86 -3.40 -12.08
CA THR A 19 -7.18 -3.15 -12.69
C THR A 19 -7.83 -1.91 -12.07
N GLN A 20 -7.75 -1.76 -10.76
CA GLN A 20 -8.26 -0.62 -10.01
C GLN A 20 -7.56 0.67 -10.45
N TRP A 21 -6.23 0.64 -10.56
CA TRP A 21 -5.45 1.79 -11.02
C TRP A 21 -5.78 2.17 -12.47
N LEU A 22 -5.93 1.18 -13.35
CA LEU A 22 -6.38 1.40 -14.74
C LEU A 22 -7.80 2.01 -14.77
N THR A 23 -8.71 1.51 -13.93
CA THR A 23 -10.08 2.05 -13.81
C THR A 23 -10.05 3.53 -13.44
N TYR A 24 -9.32 3.93 -12.39
CA TYR A 24 -9.18 5.35 -12.04
C TYR A 24 -8.58 6.18 -13.18
N SER A 25 -7.53 5.66 -13.83
CA SER A 25 -6.83 6.33 -14.92
C SER A 25 -7.72 6.56 -16.15
N LEU A 26 -8.62 5.63 -16.46
CA LEU A 26 -9.54 5.74 -17.60
C LEU A 26 -10.78 6.57 -17.27
N MET A 27 -11.28 6.50 -16.04
CA MET A 27 -12.45 7.25 -15.61
C MET A 27 -12.23 8.77 -15.76
N GLN A 28 -11.07 9.27 -15.36
CA GLN A 28 -10.77 10.71 -15.40
C GLN A 28 -10.94 11.34 -16.81
N PRO A 29 -10.32 10.83 -17.89
CA PRO A 29 -10.51 11.37 -19.24
C PRO A 29 -11.92 11.09 -19.78
N MET A 30 -12.54 9.94 -19.45
CA MET A 30 -13.92 9.65 -19.87
C MET A 30 -14.93 10.64 -19.26
N GLN A 31 -14.75 11.03 -18.00
CA GLN A 31 -15.60 12.02 -17.35
C GLN A 31 -15.33 13.43 -17.90
N SER A 32 -14.06 13.83 -18.01
CA SER A 32 -13.69 15.21 -18.36
C SER A 32 -13.81 15.54 -19.85
N LEU A 33 -13.56 14.58 -20.74
CA LEU A 33 -13.54 14.80 -22.19
C LEU A 33 -14.78 14.26 -22.90
N LEU A 34 -15.33 13.13 -22.43
CA LEU A 34 -16.44 12.45 -23.09
C LEU A 34 -17.78 12.66 -22.36
N ASN A 35 -17.78 13.41 -21.26
CA ASN A 35 -18.96 13.69 -20.43
C ASN A 35 -19.68 12.39 -19.97
N MET A 36 -18.91 11.33 -19.73
CA MET A 36 -19.43 10.07 -19.19
C MET A 36 -19.61 10.17 -17.68
N HIS A 37 -20.71 9.62 -17.16
CA HIS A 37 -20.98 9.56 -15.72
C HIS A 37 -20.91 8.11 -15.22
N PHE A 38 -20.10 7.86 -14.20
CA PHE A 38 -20.01 6.57 -13.52
C PHE A 38 -20.80 6.62 -12.22
N ALA A 39 -21.59 5.58 -11.96
CA ALA A 39 -22.25 5.38 -10.66
C ALA A 39 -21.34 4.56 -9.73
N GLY A 40 -21.42 4.77 -8.43
CA GLY A 40 -20.70 3.96 -7.43
C GLY A 40 -19.19 4.22 -7.38
N GLN A 41 -18.72 5.41 -7.79
CA GLN A 41 -17.29 5.74 -7.80
C GLN A 41 -16.69 5.74 -6.39
N GLU A 42 -17.51 6.08 -5.40
CA GLU A 42 -17.20 6.06 -3.98
C GLU A 42 -16.98 4.66 -3.41
N LEU A 43 -17.39 3.61 -4.13
CA LEU A 43 -17.17 2.21 -3.73
C LEU A 43 -15.82 1.66 -4.21
N LEU A 44 -15.08 2.44 -5.02
CA LEU A 44 -13.77 2.07 -5.49
C LEU A 44 -12.74 2.21 -4.35
N THR A 45 -11.93 1.18 -4.15
CA THR A 45 -11.03 1.06 -3.01
C THR A 45 -9.66 1.69 -3.25
N GLY A 46 -8.95 1.97 -2.15
CA GLY A 46 -7.53 2.31 -2.17
C GLY A 46 -6.66 1.24 -2.85
N LEU A 47 -5.45 1.62 -3.24
CA LEU A 47 -4.49 0.69 -3.85
C LEU A 47 -3.65 0.01 -2.76
N PRO A 48 -3.60 -1.33 -2.71
CA PRO A 48 -2.73 -2.12 -1.82
C PRO A 48 -1.26 -2.07 -2.30
N GLU A 49 -0.77 -0.85 -2.48
CA GLU A 49 0.55 -0.51 -2.99
C GLU A 49 1.52 -0.39 -1.78
N TYR A 50 2.74 -0.92 -1.89
CA TYR A 50 3.67 -0.96 -0.76
C TYR A 50 4.17 0.43 -0.34
N ARG A 51 4.12 1.44 -1.20
CA ARG A 51 4.41 2.84 -0.84
C ARG A 51 3.26 3.47 -0.07
N ASN A 52 2.01 3.17 -0.44
CA ASN A 52 0.85 3.58 0.35
C ASN A 52 0.91 2.92 1.73
N GLY A 53 1.16 1.61 1.77
CA GLY A 53 1.29 0.86 3.02
C GLY A 53 2.49 1.30 3.85
N GLY A 54 3.59 1.66 3.18
CA GLY A 54 4.85 2.04 3.79
C GLY A 54 4.72 3.31 4.62
N LEU A 55 3.92 4.26 4.13
CA LEU A 55 3.58 5.48 4.86
C LEU A 55 3.03 5.18 6.25
N PHE A 56 2.11 4.22 6.40
CA PHE A 56 1.51 3.89 7.68
C PHE A 56 2.49 3.24 8.66
N VAL A 57 3.47 2.49 8.15
CA VAL A 57 4.51 1.88 8.99
C VAL A 57 5.54 2.94 9.40
N ASP A 58 6.05 3.72 8.46
CA ASP A 58 7.06 4.75 8.75
C ASP A 58 6.54 5.89 9.64
N LEU A 59 5.24 6.19 9.59
CA LEU A 59 4.59 7.15 10.50
C LEU A 59 4.11 6.53 11.82
N GLY A 60 4.33 5.23 12.04
CA GLY A 60 4.01 4.54 13.30
C GLY A 60 2.52 4.21 13.52
N VAL A 61 1.69 4.33 12.48
CA VAL A 61 0.28 3.88 12.52
C VAL A 61 0.20 2.35 12.58
N LEU A 62 1.10 1.68 11.86
CA LEU A 62 1.27 0.23 11.89
C LEU A 62 2.68 -0.11 12.41
N ASN A 63 2.78 -1.23 13.14
CA ASN A 63 4.06 -1.77 13.57
C ASN A 63 4.11 -3.26 13.23
N LEU A 64 5.24 -3.70 12.69
CA LEU A 64 5.50 -5.12 12.47
C LEU A 64 5.73 -5.80 13.82
N LYS A 65 5.17 -7.01 14.00
CA LYS A 65 5.39 -7.80 15.22
C LYS A 65 6.87 -8.16 15.34
N ASN A 66 7.38 -8.29 16.57
CA ASN A 66 8.81 -8.55 16.82
C ASN A 66 9.29 -9.84 16.14
N ASP A 67 8.50 -10.92 16.23
CA ASP A 67 8.86 -12.21 15.62
C ASP A 67 8.90 -12.13 14.08
N ASP A 68 7.97 -11.37 13.49
CA ASP A 68 7.96 -11.14 12.04
C ASP A 68 9.13 -10.23 11.62
N MET A 69 9.50 -9.24 12.43
CA MET A 69 10.67 -8.42 12.19
C MET A 69 11.94 -9.27 12.13
N GLU A 70 12.18 -10.13 13.12
CA GLU A 70 13.34 -11.03 13.13
C GLU A 70 13.34 -11.96 11.92
N ARG A 71 12.20 -12.59 11.62
CA ARG A 71 12.02 -13.46 10.46
C ARG A 71 12.30 -12.74 9.13
N GLY A 72 11.75 -11.54 8.95
CA GLY A 72 11.93 -10.75 7.74
C GLY A 72 13.38 -10.28 7.55
N LEU A 73 14.09 -9.94 8.63
CA LEU A 73 15.51 -9.59 8.55
C LEU A 73 16.37 -10.80 8.16
N GLN A 74 16.03 -11.99 8.65
CA GLN A 74 16.70 -13.21 8.23
C GLN A 74 16.45 -13.53 6.75
N ASN A 75 15.20 -13.40 6.28
CA ASN A 75 14.86 -13.54 4.87
C ASN A 75 15.68 -12.58 3.98
N TYR A 76 15.82 -11.32 4.41
CA TYR A 76 16.62 -10.33 3.67
C TYR A 76 18.10 -10.73 3.61
N ALA A 77 18.67 -11.23 4.71
CA ALA A 77 20.05 -11.71 4.73
C ALA A 77 20.25 -12.91 3.79
N GLU A 78 19.28 -13.82 3.70
CA GLU A 78 19.29 -14.95 2.79
C GLU A 78 19.16 -14.51 1.33
N TYR A 79 18.26 -13.56 1.05
CA TYR A 79 18.12 -12.91 -0.26
C TYR A 79 19.45 -12.30 -0.73
N CYS A 80 20.14 -11.55 0.14
CA CYS A 80 21.43 -10.95 -0.19
C CYS A 80 22.50 -12.00 -0.51
N LYS A 81 22.55 -13.09 0.26
CA LYS A 81 23.47 -14.21 0.00
C LYS A 81 23.17 -14.89 -1.34
N ARG A 82 21.90 -15.16 -1.63
CA ARG A 82 21.46 -15.84 -2.86
C ARG A 82 21.74 -15.00 -4.11
N ASN A 83 21.56 -13.68 -4.03
CA ASN A 83 21.70 -12.77 -5.16
C ASN A 83 23.07 -12.09 -5.26
N GLY A 84 23.99 -12.36 -4.33
CA GLY A 84 25.30 -11.72 -4.28
C GLY A 84 25.23 -10.20 -4.05
N THR A 85 24.14 -9.70 -3.48
CA THR A 85 23.95 -8.28 -3.20
C THR A 85 24.42 -7.95 -1.79
N LYS A 86 25.07 -6.80 -1.64
CA LYS A 86 25.41 -6.28 -0.31
C LYS A 86 24.15 -5.73 0.34
N ALA A 87 23.89 -6.08 1.60
CA ALA A 87 22.86 -5.43 2.39
C ALA A 87 23.25 -3.95 2.59
N ILE A 88 22.57 -3.06 1.85
CA ILE A 88 22.80 -1.61 1.93
C ILE A 88 21.99 -1.01 3.07
N GLU A 89 20.77 -1.51 3.29
CA GLU A 89 19.93 -1.15 4.42
C GLU A 89 19.24 -2.38 5.02
N VAL A 90 18.90 -2.30 6.30
CA VAL A 90 18.33 -3.39 7.07
C VAL A 90 16.82 -3.18 7.14
N ALA A 91 16.08 -3.80 6.22
CA ALA A 91 14.62 -3.79 6.20
C ALA A 91 14.11 -5.24 6.08
N PRO A 92 13.06 -5.62 6.83
CA PRO A 92 12.50 -6.96 6.78
C PRO A 92 11.93 -7.26 5.40
N MET A 93 12.14 -8.48 4.90
CA MET A 93 11.73 -8.91 3.57
C MET A 93 10.80 -10.12 3.64
N PHE A 94 9.77 -10.12 2.80
CA PHE A 94 8.81 -11.22 2.70
C PHE A 94 8.40 -11.46 1.24
N GLU A 95 7.94 -12.66 0.95
CA GLU A 95 7.33 -13.00 -0.33
C GLU A 95 5.97 -12.30 -0.50
N PRO A 96 5.50 -12.01 -1.73
CA PRO A 96 4.21 -11.37 -1.97
C PRO A 96 3.01 -12.10 -1.36
N SER A 97 3.10 -13.42 -1.23
CA SER A 97 2.06 -14.29 -0.67
C SER A 97 2.18 -14.53 0.84
N ASP A 98 3.21 -13.97 1.50
CA ASP A 98 3.37 -14.08 2.94
C ASP A 98 2.21 -13.37 3.67
N ASP A 99 1.73 -13.96 4.77
CA ASP A 99 0.63 -13.40 5.56
C ASP A 99 0.93 -11.96 6.00
N VAL A 100 2.19 -11.62 6.31
CA VAL A 100 2.59 -10.25 6.65
C VAL A 100 2.28 -9.27 5.52
N VAL A 101 2.59 -9.64 4.27
CA VAL A 101 2.36 -8.79 3.10
C VAL A 101 0.87 -8.69 2.80
N VAL A 102 0.14 -9.79 2.88
CA VAL A 102 -1.31 -9.82 2.63
C VAL A 102 -2.06 -9.02 3.68
N GLU A 103 -1.77 -9.21 4.98
CA GLU A 103 -2.38 -8.44 6.08
C GLU A 103 -2.06 -6.95 5.95
N TRP A 104 -0.80 -6.60 5.68
CA TRP A 104 -0.39 -5.21 5.51
C TRP A 104 -1.09 -4.53 4.33
N ARG A 105 -1.19 -5.21 3.19
CA ARG A 105 -1.94 -4.72 2.01
C ARG A 105 -3.42 -4.55 2.32
N GLY A 106 -4.02 -5.50 3.03
CA GLY A 106 -5.41 -5.42 3.47
C GLY A 106 -5.66 -4.23 4.38
N ALA A 107 -4.83 -4.07 5.40
CA ALA A 107 -4.87 -2.94 6.32
C ALA A 107 -4.68 -1.60 5.58
N THR A 108 -3.76 -1.55 4.62
CA THR A 108 -3.51 -0.37 3.79
C THR A 108 -4.77 0.11 3.08
N VAL A 109 -5.54 -0.80 2.47
CA VAL A 109 -6.78 -0.42 1.76
C VAL A 109 -7.77 0.28 2.69
N GLY A 110 -8.04 -0.30 3.87
CA GLY A 110 -8.96 0.31 4.83
C GLY A 110 -8.42 1.59 5.48
N LEU A 111 -7.11 1.65 5.75
CA LEU A 111 -6.49 2.85 6.32
C LEU A 111 -6.47 4.03 5.36
N LEU A 112 -6.46 3.79 4.05
CA LEU A 112 -6.55 4.86 3.06
C LEU A 112 -7.90 5.57 3.08
N ASP A 113 -8.99 4.86 3.35
CA ASP A 113 -10.33 5.46 3.52
C ASP A 113 -10.36 6.36 4.77
N VAL A 114 -9.80 5.87 5.88
CA VAL A 114 -9.67 6.64 7.12
C VAL A 114 -8.79 7.86 6.91
N LEU A 115 -7.66 7.70 6.22
CA LEU A 115 -6.75 8.79 5.90
C LEU A 115 -7.44 9.85 5.04
N CYS A 116 -8.22 9.45 4.04
CA CYS A 116 -8.97 10.38 3.19
C CYS A 116 -9.91 11.26 4.00
N ALA A 117 -10.68 10.65 4.91
CA ALA A 117 -11.59 11.38 5.79
C ALA A 117 -10.85 12.36 6.72
N GLU A 118 -9.76 11.93 7.35
CA GLU A 118 -8.98 12.80 8.25
C GLU A 118 -8.26 13.93 7.51
N VAL A 119 -7.76 13.69 6.30
CA VAL A 119 -7.13 14.74 5.48
C VAL A 119 -8.18 15.77 5.03
N ASN A 120 -9.37 15.35 4.59
CA ASN A 120 -10.45 16.27 4.25
C ASN A 120 -10.89 17.13 5.43
N LYS A 121 -10.93 16.54 6.62
CA LYS A 121 -11.21 17.27 7.87
C LYS A 121 -10.09 18.26 8.20
N ALA A 122 -8.83 17.86 8.07
CA ALA A 122 -7.67 18.71 8.36
C ALA A 122 -7.55 19.88 7.37
N LEU A 123 -7.88 19.67 6.10
CA LEU A 123 -7.77 20.67 5.03
C LEU A 123 -9.09 21.39 4.73
N LYS A 124 -10.08 21.29 5.63
CA LYS A 124 -11.43 21.80 5.39
C LYS A 124 -11.45 23.28 5.01
N THR A 125 -10.56 24.08 5.59
CA THR A 125 -10.44 25.52 5.31
C THR A 125 -9.85 25.79 3.93
N GLU A 126 -8.88 24.99 3.51
CA GLU A 126 -8.12 25.10 2.27
C GLU A 126 -8.93 24.60 1.07
N LEU A 127 -9.81 23.61 1.28
CA LEU A 127 -10.62 23.01 0.21
C LEU A 127 -11.83 23.87 -0.19
N ALA A 128 -12.08 24.99 0.50
CA ALA A 128 -13.14 25.96 0.17
C ALA A 128 -14.54 25.31 -0.02
N GLY A 129 -14.86 24.31 0.81
CA GLY A 129 -16.13 23.57 0.75
C GLY A 129 -16.13 22.35 -0.19
N ASN A 130 -15.02 22.06 -0.86
CA ASN A 130 -14.82 20.80 -1.58
C ASN A 130 -14.23 19.72 -0.68
N GLU A 131 -14.22 18.48 -1.17
CA GLU A 131 -13.54 17.35 -0.57
C GLU A 131 -12.64 16.69 -1.61
N MET A 132 -11.45 16.26 -1.17
CA MET A 132 -10.60 15.39 -1.96
C MET A 132 -11.20 13.98 -2.02
N THR A 133 -11.18 13.43 -3.22
CA THR A 133 -11.56 12.05 -3.47
C THR A 133 -10.42 11.10 -3.16
N LEU A 134 -10.73 9.82 -2.92
CA LEU A 134 -9.72 8.80 -2.67
C LEU A 134 -8.65 8.74 -3.78
N PRO A 135 -8.98 8.77 -5.10
CA PRO A 135 -7.96 8.79 -6.16
C PRO A 135 -7.01 9.98 -6.10
N GLN A 136 -7.51 11.17 -5.73
CA GLN A 136 -6.67 12.36 -5.56
C GLN A 136 -5.71 12.19 -4.38
N LEU A 137 -6.18 11.60 -3.27
CA LEU A 137 -5.35 11.28 -2.13
C LEU A 137 -4.27 10.24 -2.47
N LEU A 138 -4.59 9.23 -3.28
CA LEU A 138 -3.64 8.16 -3.61
C LEU A 138 -2.41 8.71 -4.34
N GLU A 139 -2.60 9.38 -5.47
CA GLU A 139 -1.51 9.81 -6.35
C GLU A 139 -0.67 10.96 -5.76
N ALA A 140 -1.34 11.99 -5.25
CA ALA A 140 -0.67 13.20 -4.74
C ALA A 140 -0.41 13.19 -3.23
N GLY A 141 -1.06 12.29 -2.49
CA GLY A 141 -0.95 12.15 -1.03
C GLY A 141 -0.16 10.92 -0.64
N SER A 142 -0.83 9.80 -0.42
CA SER A 142 -0.23 8.62 0.25
C SER A 142 0.91 7.99 -0.54
N TRP A 143 0.81 7.90 -1.87
CA TRP A 143 1.82 7.24 -2.68
C TRP A 143 3.09 8.09 -2.79
N LYS A 144 2.93 9.39 -3.00
CA LYS A 144 4.04 10.36 -3.04
C LYS A 144 4.67 10.53 -1.66
N GLY A 145 3.86 10.81 -0.64
CA GLY A 145 4.31 10.96 0.73
C GLY A 145 5.02 9.72 1.25
N GLY A 146 4.51 8.52 0.92
CA GLY A 146 5.18 7.26 1.27
C GLY A 146 6.57 7.10 0.65
N ARG A 147 6.79 7.60 -0.57
CA ARG A 147 8.14 7.63 -1.17
C ARG A 147 9.05 8.67 -0.54
N GLU A 148 8.54 9.86 -0.26
CA GLU A 148 9.32 10.93 0.37
C GLU A 148 9.78 10.54 1.77
N ILE A 149 8.88 9.96 2.58
CA ILE A 149 9.22 9.45 3.91
C ILE A 149 10.20 8.27 3.82
N ALA A 150 9.99 7.35 2.88
CA ALA A 150 10.94 6.27 2.62
C ALA A 150 12.33 6.83 2.26
N GLU A 151 12.43 7.84 1.40
CA GLU A 151 13.71 8.47 1.05
C GLU A 151 14.39 9.13 2.26
N ILE A 152 13.63 9.74 3.16
CA ILE A 152 14.16 10.33 4.40
C ILE A 152 14.69 9.24 5.35
N ASN A 153 13.90 8.19 5.58
CA ASN A 153 14.24 7.13 6.54
C ASN A 153 15.31 6.17 6.01
N ARG A 154 15.36 6.02 4.68
CA ARG A 154 16.12 5.01 3.95
C ARG A 154 16.82 5.65 2.75
N PRO A 155 17.76 6.59 2.94
CA PRO A 155 18.31 7.42 1.86
C PRO A 155 19.12 6.65 0.82
N ASN A 156 19.64 5.46 1.17
CA ASN A 156 20.46 4.69 0.24
C ASN A 156 19.62 3.85 -0.72
N THR A 157 18.50 3.29 -0.23
CA THR A 157 17.63 2.41 -1.03
C THR A 157 16.37 3.11 -1.50
N LYS A 158 15.89 4.08 -0.72
CA LYS A 158 14.59 4.75 -0.85
C LYS A 158 13.44 3.75 -0.86
N GLU A 159 13.62 2.57 -0.29
CA GLU A 159 12.62 1.50 -0.30
C GLU A 159 11.61 1.62 0.84
N PRO A 160 10.42 1.02 0.72
CA PRO A 160 9.46 0.98 1.82
C PRO A 160 10.03 0.27 3.05
N PRO A 161 9.41 0.44 4.23
CA PRO A 161 9.85 -0.16 5.49
C PRO A 161 9.75 -1.69 5.55
N ILE A 162 8.99 -2.30 4.63
CA ILE A 162 8.89 -3.74 4.45
C ILE A 162 9.16 -4.03 2.98
N LEU A 163 10.19 -4.83 2.71
CA LEU A 163 10.58 -5.24 1.37
C LEU A 163 9.76 -6.44 0.92
N ILE A 164 9.48 -6.49 -0.39
CA ILE A 164 8.82 -7.62 -1.03
C ILE A 164 9.83 -8.29 -1.96
N ASP A 165 10.09 -9.59 -1.77
CA ASP A 165 10.87 -10.41 -2.70
C ASP A 165 10.02 -10.69 -3.94
N SER A 166 10.03 -9.76 -4.89
CA SER A 166 9.27 -9.88 -6.14
C SER A 166 10.22 -9.86 -7.33
N ASP A 167 9.97 -10.75 -8.28
CA ASP A 167 10.61 -10.75 -9.60
C ASP A 167 9.94 -9.77 -10.59
N GLY A 168 8.96 -8.97 -10.11
CA GLY A 168 8.19 -8.03 -10.90
C GLY A 168 7.02 -8.66 -11.66
N THR A 169 6.75 -9.95 -11.47
CA THR A 169 5.59 -10.62 -12.08
C THR A 169 4.34 -10.57 -11.19
N VAL A 170 4.52 -10.30 -9.89
CA VAL A 170 3.43 -10.19 -8.91
C VAL A 170 3.43 -8.78 -8.31
N PHE A 171 2.28 -8.09 -8.44
CA PHE A 171 2.09 -6.68 -8.11
C PHE A 171 1.27 -6.43 -6.85
#